data_AF-A0A2M6X263-F1
#
_entry.id   AF-A0A2M6X263-F1
#
_cell.length_a   1.000
_cell.length_b   1.000
_cell.length_c   1.000
_cell.angle_alpha   90.00
_cell.angle_beta   90.00
_cell.angle_gamma   90.00
#
_symmetry.space_group_name_H-M   'P 1'
#
loop_
_entity.id
_entity.type
_entity.pdbx_description
1 polymer ?
#
loop_
_entity_poly.entity_id
_entity_poly.type
_entity_poly.pdbx_seq_one_letter_code
_entity_poly.pdbx_strand_id
1 'polypeptide(L)'
;MKSYFEAKNLDELCSLLGLPESEAPKLRMRLDLAKAIRKTIEKKELTHAQASVKTGIGRTVITAIMNGNLDKISTDRLIDIAQALGLKLHLKVA
;
A
#
# COMPACT_ATOMS: atom_id res chain seq x y z
N MET A 1 21.74 -28.07 5.06
CA MET A 1 21.57 -27.18 6.24
C MET A 1 20.76 -25.99 5.77
N LYS A 2 19.57 -25.71 6.31
CA LYS A 2 18.84 -24.48 5.96
C LYS A 2 19.54 -23.32 6.66
N SER A 3 20.09 -22.39 5.88
CA SER A 3 20.61 -21.12 6.39
C SER A 3 19.45 -20.14 6.46
N TYR A 4 19.33 -19.43 7.59
CA TYR A 4 18.37 -18.37 7.77
C TYR A 4 19.12 -17.05 7.91
N PHE A 5 18.53 -16.00 7.35
CA PHE A 5 19.01 -14.63 7.48
C PHE A 5 17.91 -13.81 8.16
N GLU A 6 18.29 -12.96 9.11
CA GLU A 6 17.38 -12.06 9.81
C GLU A 6 17.64 -10.63 9.34
N ALA A 7 16.58 -9.90 8.99
CA ALA A 7 16.64 -8.50 8.62
C ALA A 7 15.99 -7.66 9.72
N LYS A 8 16.70 -6.63 10.21
CA LYS A 8 16.23 -5.74 11.29
C LYS A 8 15.47 -4.53 10.79
N ASN A 9 15.62 -4.19 9.50
CA ASN A 9 14.93 -3.07 8.86
C ASN A 9 14.67 -3.34 7.37
N LEU A 10 13.92 -2.44 6.73
CA LEU A 10 13.54 -2.57 5.32
C LEU A 10 14.74 -2.56 4.39
N ASP A 11 15.77 -1.78 4.71
CA ASP A 11 16.94 -1.59 3.83
C ASP A 11 17.81 -2.86 3.84
N GLU A 12 17.98 -3.48 5.00
CA GLU A 12 18.65 -4.77 5.17
C GLU A 12 17.86 -5.91 4.49
N LEU A 13 16.52 -5.89 4.59
CA LEU A 13 15.66 -6.85 3.91
C LEU A 13 15.76 -6.71 2.39
N CYS A 14 15.71 -5.48 1.86
CA CYS A 14 15.88 -5.22 0.43
C CYS A 14 17.24 -5.73 -0.06
N SER A 15 18.30 -5.46 0.69
CA SER A 15 19.65 -5.95 0.38
C SER A 15 19.70 -7.49 0.33
N LEU A 16 19.12 -8.17 1.33
CA LEU A 16 19.06 -9.65 1.38
C LEU A 16 18.26 -10.26 0.23
N LEU A 17 17.22 -9.57 -0.23
CA LEU A 17 16.39 -10.00 -1.36
C LEU A 17 16.95 -9.58 -2.72
N GLY A 18 18.09 -8.86 -2.77
CA GLY A 18 18.68 -8.34 -3.99
C GLY A 18 17.81 -7.27 -4.67
N LEU A 19 16.98 -6.56 -3.91
CA LEU A 19 16.12 -5.50 -4.41
C LEU A 19 16.91 -4.19 -4.50
N PRO A 20 16.75 -3.40 -5.58
CA PRO A 20 17.47 -2.14 -5.73
C PRO A 20 17.06 -1.15 -4.63
N GLU A 21 18.04 -0.55 -3.95
CA GLU A 21 17.77 0.49 -2.94
C GLU A 21 16.97 1.67 -3.53
N SER A 22 17.15 1.96 -4.82
CA SER A 22 16.38 2.99 -5.53
C SER A 22 14.87 2.74 -5.56
N GLU A 23 14.42 1.49 -5.38
CA GLU A 23 13.00 1.16 -5.32
C GLU A 23 12.40 1.32 -3.92
N ALA A 24 13.23 1.32 -2.87
CA ALA A 24 12.78 1.35 -1.48
C ALA A 24 11.90 2.58 -1.16
N PRO A 25 12.20 3.83 -1.62
CA PRO A 25 11.34 4.98 -1.36
C PRO A 25 9.94 4.83 -1.99
N LYS A 26 9.88 4.34 -3.23
CA LYS A 26 8.60 4.11 -3.92
C LYS A 26 7.79 3.01 -3.23
N LEU A 27 8.44 1.93 -2.82
CA LEU A 27 7.80 0.83 -2.10
C LEU A 27 7.25 1.30 -0.75
N ARG A 28 8.04 2.07 0.02
CA ARG A 28 7.63 2.66 1.31
C ARG A 28 6.40 3.55 1.14
N MET A 29 6.42 4.48 0.17
CA MET A 29 5.29 5.35 -0.15
C MET A 29 4.03 4.54 -0.49
N ARG A 30 4.15 3.52 -1.35
CA ARG A 30 3.01 2.66 -1.73
C ARG A 30 2.44 1.91 -0.53
N LEU A 31 3.31 1.40 0.34
CA LEU A 31 2.90 0.71 1.56
C LEU A 31 2.19 1.65 2.54
N ASP A 32 2.67 2.87 2.70
CA ASP A 32 2.04 3.87 3.57
C ASP A 32 0.67 4.29 3.05
N LEU A 33 0.52 4.47 1.73
CA LEU A 33 -0.79 4.69 1.10
C LEU A 33 -1.74 3.52 1.36
N ALA A 34 -1.31 2.28 1.11
CA ALA A 34 -2.14 1.09 1.32
C ALA A 34 -2.57 0.93 2.78
N LYS A 35 -1.65 1.18 3.74
CA LYS A 35 -1.95 1.18 5.18
C LYS A 35 -2.98 2.25 5.53
N ALA A 36 -2.83 3.47 5.01
CA ALA A 36 -3.76 4.57 5.27
C ALA A 36 -5.16 4.29 4.71
N ILE A 37 -5.24 3.73 3.50
CA ILE A 37 -6.48 3.27 2.87
C ILE A 37 -7.16 2.21 3.75
N ARG A 38 -6.42 1.15 4.11
CA ARG A 38 -6.95 0.06 4.95
C ARG A 38 -7.50 0.56 6.28
N LYS A 39 -6.71 1.36 7.01
CA LYS A 39 -7.13 1.98 8.27
C LYS A 39 -8.38 2.84 8.11
N THR A 40 -8.52 3.54 6.99
CA THR A 40 -9.68 4.42 6.75
C THR A 40 -10.93 3.60 6.46
N ILE A 41 -10.82 2.51 5.71
CA ILE A 41 -11.93 1.58 5.45
C ILE A 41 -12.38 0.93 6.76
N GLU A 42 -11.44 0.45 7.58
CA GLU A 42 -11.68 -0.14 8.90
C GLU A 42 -12.34 0.87 9.85
N LYS A 43 -11.79 2.08 9.98
CA LYS A 43 -12.32 3.14 10.86
C LYS A 43 -13.73 3.59 10.48
N LYS A 44 -14.07 3.52 9.19
CA LYS A 44 -15.40 3.86 8.68
C LYS A 44 -16.34 2.65 8.64
N GLU A 45 -15.89 1.49 9.12
CA GLU A 45 -16.64 0.22 9.15
C GLU A 45 -17.23 -0.15 7.79
N LEU A 46 -16.49 0.17 6.71
CA LEU A 46 -16.95 -0.09 5.36
C LEU A 46 -16.64 -1.54 4.97
N THR A 47 -17.66 -2.25 4.50
CA THR A 47 -17.42 -3.48 3.73
C THR A 47 -16.65 -3.16 2.45
N HIS A 48 -15.99 -4.16 1.86
CA HIS A 48 -15.28 -3.97 0.59
C HIS A 48 -16.22 -3.50 -0.54
N ALA A 49 -17.50 -3.88 -0.48
CA ALA A 49 -18.52 -3.43 -1.44
C ALA A 49 -18.86 -1.95 -1.26
N GLN A 50 -19.08 -1.49 -0.02
CA GLN A 50 -19.33 -0.07 0.26
C GLN A 50 -18.11 0.80 -0.08
N ALA A 51 -16.90 0.35 0.24
CA ALA A 51 -15.67 1.03 -0.14
C ALA A 51 -15.52 1.11 -1.67
N SER A 52 -15.88 0.05 -2.39
CA SER A 52 -15.90 0.03 -3.85
C SER A 52 -16.85 1.09 -4.42
N VAL A 53 -18.10 1.15 -3.92
CA VAL A 53 -19.08 2.17 -4.32
C VAL A 53 -18.58 3.57 -4.00
N LYS A 54 -18.05 3.79 -2.80
CA LYS A 54 -17.57 5.10 -2.34
C LYS A 54 -16.39 5.62 -3.18
N THR A 55 -15.52 4.73 -3.62
CA THR A 55 -14.30 5.11 -4.37
C THR A 55 -14.49 5.06 -5.88
N GLY A 56 -15.59 4.48 -6.38
CA GLY A 56 -15.77 4.19 -7.81
C GLY A 56 -14.83 3.11 -8.34
N ILE A 57 -14.08 2.43 -7.47
CA ILE A 57 -13.10 1.41 -7.84
C ILE A 57 -13.70 0.02 -7.64
N GLY A 58 -13.46 -0.90 -8.57
CA GLY A 58 -13.96 -2.27 -8.48
C GLY A 58 -13.55 -3.01 -7.19
N ARG A 59 -14.49 -3.77 -6.63
CA ARG A 59 -14.35 -4.52 -5.35
C ARG A 59 -13.10 -5.41 -5.29
N THR A 60 -12.66 -5.97 -6.42
CA THR A 60 -11.44 -6.80 -6.48
C THR A 60 -10.19 -6.01 -6.11
N VAL A 61 -10.08 -4.76 -6.55
CA VAL A 61 -8.94 -3.89 -6.24
C VAL A 61 -8.97 -3.49 -4.77
N ILE A 62 -10.15 -3.16 -4.23
CA ILE A 62 -10.31 -2.89 -2.80
C ILE A 62 -9.88 -4.11 -1.97
N THR A 63 -10.36 -5.30 -2.32
CA THR A 63 -9.99 -6.55 -1.65
C THR A 63 -8.48 -6.82 -1.71
N ALA A 64 -7.86 -6.58 -2.87
CA ALA A 64 -6.41 -6.75 -3.03
C ALA A 64 -5.63 -5.81 -2.08
N ILE A 65 -6.02 -4.53 -1.98
CA ILE A 65 -5.40 -3.57 -1.04
C ILE A 65 -5.59 -4.01 0.41
N MET A 66 -6.81 -4.42 0.78
CA MET A 66 -7.11 -4.90 2.14
C MET A 66 -6.26 -6.12 2.53
N ASN A 67 -5.95 -6.98 1.55
CA ASN A 67 -5.07 -8.14 1.71
C ASN A 67 -3.57 -7.83 1.54
N GLY A 68 -3.19 -6.56 1.31
CA GLY A 68 -1.80 -6.16 1.10
C GLY A 68 -1.21 -6.54 -0.26
N ASN A 69 -2.03 -7.00 -1.21
CA ASN A 69 -1.60 -7.31 -2.57
C ASN A 69 -1.67 -6.04 -3.45
N LEU A 70 -0.51 -5.44 -3.71
CA LEU A 70 -0.38 -4.21 -4.49
C LEU A 70 0.19 -4.42 -5.89
N ASP A 71 0.45 -5.66 -6.30
CA ASP A 71 1.29 -6.01 -7.44
C ASP A 71 0.76 -5.44 -8.76
N LYS A 72 -0.57 -5.46 -8.94
CA LYS A 72 -1.27 -4.92 -10.13
C LYS A 72 -1.89 -3.54 -9.92
N ILE A 73 -1.50 -2.83 -8.87
CA ILE A 73 -2.09 -1.55 -8.48
C ILE A 73 -1.04 -0.47 -8.64
N SER A 74 -1.25 0.48 -9.56
CA SER A 74 -0.34 1.60 -9.73
C SER A 74 -0.34 2.52 -8.50
N THR A 75 0.73 3.31 -8.35
CA THR A 75 0.81 4.29 -7.26
C THR A 75 -0.29 5.34 -7.39
N ASP A 76 -0.53 5.85 -8.60
CA ASP A 76 -1.58 6.84 -8.86
C ASP A 76 -2.95 6.31 -8.47
N ARG A 77 -3.24 5.04 -8.72
CA ARG A 77 -4.50 4.42 -8.31
C ARG A 77 -4.65 4.35 -6.79
N LEU A 78 -3.55 4.18 -6.04
CA LEU A 78 -3.58 4.26 -4.58
C LEU A 78 -3.86 5.70 -4.12
N ILE A 79 -3.29 6.70 -4.79
CA ILE A 79 -3.52 8.12 -4.53
C ILE A 79 -5.01 8.45 -4.74
N ASP A 80 -5.58 8.07 -5.88
CA ASP A 80 -7.00 8.31 -6.20
C ASP A 80 -7.94 7.68 -5.16
N ILE A 81 -7.67 6.42 -4.78
CA ILE A 81 -8.46 5.71 -3.76
C ILE A 81 -8.36 6.42 -2.41
N ALA A 82 -7.16 6.85 -2.00
CA ALA A 82 -6.96 7.57 -0.76
C ALA A 82 -7.75 8.89 -0.75
N GLN A 83 -7.71 9.67 -1.84
CA GLN A 83 -8.46 10.91 -1.97
C GLN A 83 -9.97 10.68 -1.97
N ALA A 84 -10.47 9.65 -2.69
CA ALA A 84 -11.89 9.30 -2.70
C ALA A 84 -12.40 8.82 -1.33
N LEU A 85 -11.52 8.26 -0.49
CA LEU A 85 -11.81 7.96 0.91
C LEU A 85 -11.74 9.19 1.82
N GLY A 86 -11.37 10.37 1.31
CA GLY A 86 -11.30 11.64 2.04
C GLY A 86 -9.97 11.87 2.75
N LEU A 87 -8.90 11.16 2.38
CA LEU A 87 -7.57 11.42 2.91
C LEU A 87 -6.95 12.64 2.23
N LYS A 88 -6.24 13.46 3.02
CA LYS A 88 -5.39 14.54 2.50
C LYS A 88 -3.97 14.00 2.34
N LEU A 89 -3.42 14.15 1.15
CA LEU A 89 -2.07 13.68 0.81
C LEU A 89 -1.11 14.87 0.77
N HIS A 90 0.11 14.65 1.24
CA HIS A 90 1.20 15.62 1.14
C HIS A 90 2.43 14.89 0.61
N LEU A 91 2.99 15.37 -0.50
CA LEU A 91 4.20 14.83 -1.08
C LEU A 91 5.32 15.86 -0.90
N LYS A 92 6.47 15.39 -0.40
CA LYS A 92 7.68 16.20 -0.26
C LYS A 92 8.82 15.51 -1.00
N VAL A 93 9.55 16.29 -1.79
CA VAL A 93 10.81 15.87 -2.39
C VAL A 93 11.93 16.44 -1.52
N ALA A 94 12.98 15.65 -1.28
CA ALA A 94 14.13 16.01 -0.46
C ALA A 94 15.38 16.18 -1.33
#